data_AF-A0AAV3SU18-F1
#
_entry.id   AF-A0AAV3SU18-F1
#
_cell.length_a   1.000
_cell.length_b   1.000
_cell.length_c   1.000
_cell.angle_alpha   90.00
_cell.angle_beta   90.00
_cell.angle_gamma   90.00
#
_symmetry.space_group_name_H-M   'P 1'
#
loop_
_entity.id
_entity.type
_entity.pdbx_description
1 polymer ?
#
loop_
_entity_poly.entity_id
_entity_poly.type
_entity_poly.pdbx_seq_one_letter_code
_entity_poly.pdbx_strand_id
1 'polypeptide(L)'
;MSESEPILRVEGLEKYYESSSGFVDTLLGRSQPVKAVDGVDLTLHEGETLGVVGESGCGKTTLGRSMLRLIEPTGGSVYYKGQDLTELSSSDLRSLRTDIQYIFQDPFSSLNPRLTVGDIIGEPLDIHGIAEGKERTEQIYELLETVGLNPSHANRYPHEFSGGQRQRIGIARALAVDPEVIVCDEPVSALDVSVQAQILNLLEDLQDEFGLSYVFIAHDLSVVEHISDRIAVMYLGEVAEVGATGDVFEPPYHPYSEALLSAIPEPDPLWDSEQIFLSGTVPSPINPPSGCRFHTRCPQVIPDEEYDLSQEVWRSVMDMKLRTRQADSVESVTAELDSEIDGDRSDPAEASIDVFDRMVRKEFDLPEELSDPAAESVVTEAIGTLQEGRIDAAGSALEEAFTSPCSQHHPTGYTVGDGHEIACLRFDEGFDEEANAFHADAPPADGEADRGRADD
;
A
#
# COMPACT_ATOMS: atom_id res chain seq x y z
N MET A 1 24.67 -9.22 -9.97
CA MET A 1 24.62 -7.94 -10.71
C MET A 1 25.67 -7.03 -10.11
N SER A 2 26.24 -6.08 -10.87
CA SER A 2 27.20 -5.11 -10.30
C SER A 2 26.44 -4.27 -9.27
N GLU A 3 26.85 -4.30 -8.00
CA GLU A 3 26.31 -3.44 -6.93
C GLU A 3 26.65 -1.97 -7.24
N SER A 4 25.94 -1.36 -8.19
CA SER A 4 25.94 0.07 -8.36
C SER A 4 25.20 0.69 -7.18
N GLU A 5 25.85 1.64 -6.52
CA GLU A 5 25.25 2.41 -5.44
C GLU A 5 23.91 3.02 -5.91
N PRO A 6 22.83 2.94 -5.10
CA PRO A 6 21.54 3.48 -5.49
C PRO A 6 21.60 5.01 -5.66
N ILE A 7 20.93 5.54 -6.68
CA ILE A 7 20.79 6.99 -6.88
C ILE A 7 19.96 7.62 -5.76
N LEU A 8 18.95 6.90 -5.27
CA LEU A 8 18.12 7.29 -4.14
C LEU A 8 17.98 6.12 -3.16
N ARG A 9 18.19 6.36 -1.87
CA ARG A 9 18.08 5.37 -0.81
C ARG A 9 17.29 5.95 0.36
N VAL A 10 16.29 5.22 0.81
CA VAL A 10 15.38 5.57 1.91
C VAL A 10 15.67 4.61 3.05
N GLU A 11 15.90 5.13 4.25
CA GLU A 11 16.19 4.31 5.43
C GLU A 11 15.24 4.65 6.58
N GLY A 12 14.45 3.67 7.02
CA GLY A 12 13.52 3.76 8.15
C GLY A 12 12.63 5.00 8.10
N LEU A 13 12.17 5.41 6.91
CA LEU A 13 11.45 6.67 6.73
C LEU A 13 10.11 6.62 7.44
N GLU A 14 9.83 7.64 8.25
CA GLU A 14 8.57 7.79 8.94
C GLU A 14 7.89 9.10 8.56
N LYS A 15 6.57 9.05 8.42
CA LYS A 15 5.74 10.25 8.37
C LYS A 15 4.44 10.05 9.14
N TYR A 16 4.38 10.69 10.30
CA TYR A 16 3.18 10.71 11.13
C TYR A 16 2.48 12.07 11.06
N TYR A 17 1.14 12.04 11.02
CA TYR A 17 0.31 13.25 11.10
C TYR A 17 -0.39 13.32 12.45
N GLU A 18 -0.44 14.51 13.05
CA GLU A 18 -1.21 14.72 14.25
C GLU A 18 -2.71 14.57 13.94
N SER A 19 -3.39 13.64 14.61
CA SER A 19 -4.85 13.56 14.54
C SER A 19 -5.41 14.81 15.20
N SER A 20 -6.25 15.57 14.48
CA SER A 20 -6.87 16.80 14.95
C SER A 20 -7.88 16.52 16.08
N SER A 21 -7.37 16.21 17.26
CA SER A 21 -8.07 16.23 18.54
C SER A 21 -7.75 17.58 19.16
N GLY A 22 -8.76 18.35 19.59
CA GLY A 22 -8.55 19.72 20.07
C GLY A 22 -7.52 19.81 21.21
N PHE A 23 -7.00 21.01 21.48
CA PHE A 23 -5.95 21.29 22.49
C PHE A 23 -6.12 20.57 23.85
N VAL A 24 -7.36 20.27 24.25
CA VAL A 24 -7.69 19.52 25.48
C VAL A 24 -7.32 18.02 25.38
N ASP A 25 -7.55 17.36 24.24
CA ASP A 25 -7.20 15.94 24.05
C ASP A 25 -5.68 15.74 23.90
N THR A 26 -4.98 16.69 23.27
CA THR A 26 -3.51 16.71 23.23
C THR A 26 -2.92 16.82 24.64
N LEU A 27 -3.48 17.67 25.51
CA LEU A 27 -3.05 17.81 26.90
C LEU A 27 -3.38 16.58 27.78
N LEU A 28 -4.39 15.80 27.40
CA LEU A 28 -4.77 14.57 28.09
C LEU A 28 -4.08 13.31 27.53
N GLY A 29 -3.19 13.46 26.54
CA GLY A 29 -2.47 12.33 25.91
C GLY A 29 -3.36 11.40 25.09
N ARG A 30 -4.48 11.90 24.56
CA ARG A 30 -5.52 11.11 23.87
C ARG A 30 -5.47 11.19 22.34
N SER A 31 -4.59 12.03 21.77
CA SER A 31 -4.40 12.08 20.32
C SER A 31 -3.35 11.06 19.92
N GLN A 32 -3.77 10.02 19.19
CA GLN A 32 -2.85 9.10 18.52
C GLN A 32 -2.52 9.65 17.13
N PRO A 33 -1.24 9.65 16.72
CA PRO A 33 -0.85 10.10 15.40
C PRO A 33 -1.31 9.11 14.33
N VAL A 34 -1.68 9.63 13.15
CA VAL A 34 -1.91 8.82 11.95
C VAL A 34 -0.55 8.42 11.40
N LYS A 35 -0.27 7.12 11.36
CA LYS A 35 0.98 6.58 10.85
C LYS A 35 0.90 6.34 9.33
N ALA A 36 1.17 7.38 8.54
CA ALA A 36 1.01 7.31 7.08
C ALA A 36 2.19 6.63 6.37
N VAL A 37 3.40 6.74 6.92
CA VAL A 37 4.60 5.98 6.54
C VAL A 37 5.29 5.61 7.85
N ASP A 38 5.65 4.35 8.04
CA ASP A 38 6.22 3.82 9.28
C ASP A 38 7.36 2.87 8.95
N GLY A 39 8.61 3.32 9.15
CA GLY A 39 9.80 2.50 8.98
C GLY A 39 10.02 1.97 7.56
N VAL A 40 9.81 2.78 6.53
CA VAL A 40 9.98 2.33 5.14
C VAL A 40 11.43 2.42 4.68
N ASP A 41 11.97 1.29 4.21
CA ASP A 41 13.26 1.15 3.54
C ASP A 41 13.05 0.88 2.05
N LEU A 42 13.71 1.66 1.18
CA LEU A 42 13.61 1.51 -0.28
C LEU A 42 14.89 1.98 -0.98
N THR A 43 15.18 1.41 -2.13
CA THR A 43 16.31 1.79 -2.99
C THR A 43 15.85 1.95 -4.43
N LEU A 44 16.41 2.96 -5.11
CA LEU A 44 16.27 3.21 -6.54
C LEU A 44 17.66 3.34 -7.15
N HIS A 45 17.91 2.64 -8.25
CA HIS A 45 19.13 2.66 -9.04
C HIS A 45 18.99 3.57 -10.27
N GLU A 46 20.13 3.98 -10.83
CA GLU A 46 20.15 4.82 -12.03
C GLU A 46 19.50 4.10 -13.22
N GLY A 47 18.57 4.77 -13.89
CA GLY A 47 17.84 4.22 -15.04
C GLY A 47 16.77 3.20 -14.67
N GLU A 48 16.50 2.97 -13.38
CA GLU A 48 15.46 2.05 -12.89
C GLU A 48 14.12 2.77 -12.73
N THR A 49 13.03 2.04 -12.95
CA THR A 49 11.69 2.39 -12.46
C THR A 49 11.31 1.49 -11.27
N LEU A 50 11.21 2.08 -10.08
CA LEU A 50 10.63 1.45 -8.90
C LEU A 50 9.13 1.78 -8.83
N GLY A 51 8.30 0.79 -9.09
CA GLY A 51 6.85 0.85 -8.88
C GLY A 51 6.48 0.80 -7.40
N VAL A 52 5.55 1.65 -6.97
CA VAL A 52 4.99 1.65 -5.61
C VAL A 52 3.48 1.49 -5.70
N VAL A 53 2.97 0.35 -5.21
CA VAL A 53 1.56 -0.06 -5.33
C VAL A 53 0.91 -0.33 -3.98
N GLY A 54 -0.42 -0.43 -3.98
CA GLY A 54 -1.22 -0.74 -2.79
C GLY A 54 -2.58 -0.07 -2.83
N GLU A 55 -3.47 -0.43 -1.90
CA GLU A 55 -4.82 0.14 -1.78
C GLU A 55 -4.79 1.67 -1.55
N SER A 56 -5.87 2.35 -1.88
CA SER A 56 -6.00 3.78 -1.62
C SER A 56 -5.84 4.08 -0.11
N GLY A 57 -5.05 5.10 0.22
CA GLY A 57 -4.80 5.48 1.61
C GLY A 57 -3.70 4.69 2.34
N CYS A 58 -2.99 3.76 1.69
CA CYS A 58 -1.91 2.99 2.32
C CYS A 58 -0.59 3.76 2.52
N GLY A 59 -0.48 5.02 2.10
CA GLY A 59 0.69 5.87 2.38
C GLY A 59 1.55 6.29 1.17
N LYS A 60 1.34 5.72 -0.02
CA LYS A 60 2.19 5.93 -1.23
C LYS A 60 2.51 7.41 -1.56
N THR A 61 1.49 8.26 -1.68
CA THR A 61 1.69 9.69 -1.93
C THR A 61 2.42 10.39 -0.78
N THR A 62 2.22 9.95 0.47
CA THR A 62 2.95 10.50 1.61
C THR A 62 4.42 10.08 1.56
N LEU A 63 4.71 8.82 1.20
CA LEU A 63 6.06 8.32 0.97
C LEU A 63 6.77 9.16 -0.09
N GLY A 64 6.21 9.27 -1.30
CA GLY A 64 6.83 10.02 -2.40
C GLY A 64 7.09 11.49 -2.05
N ARG A 65 6.16 12.15 -1.35
CA ARG A 65 6.36 13.54 -0.90
C ARG A 65 7.39 13.69 0.21
N SER A 66 7.50 12.70 1.09
CA SER A 66 8.44 12.72 2.22
C SER A 66 9.86 12.43 1.74
N MET A 67 10.04 11.55 0.74
CA MET A 67 11.32 11.27 0.09
C MET A 67 12.01 12.55 -0.42
N LEU A 68 11.22 13.49 -0.97
CA LEU A 68 11.73 14.75 -1.54
C LEU A 68 11.64 15.93 -0.58
N ARG A 69 11.26 15.69 0.69
CA ARG A 69 10.97 16.74 1.69
C ARG A 69 10.02 17.82 1.18
N LEU A 70 9.05 17.43 0.33
CA LEU A 70 7.87 18.26 0.06
C LEU A 70 6.97 18.29 1.30
N ILE A 71 7.01 17.22 2.08
CA ILE A 71 6.48 17.10 3.42
C ILE A 71 7.64 16.67 4.33
N GLU A 72 7.80 17.34 5.48
CA GLU A 72 8.89 16.99 6.41
C GLU A 72 8.62 15.61 7.03
N PRO A 73 9.56 14.64 6.91
CA PRO A 73 9.46 13.35 7.58
C PRO A 73 9.48 13.54 9.10
N THR A 74 8.89 12.59 9.83
CA THR A 74 8.94 12.56 11.31
C THR A 74 10.16 11.80 11.82
N GLY A 75 10.73 10.92 11.01
CA GLY A 75 11.89 10.08 11.32
C GLY A 75 12.48 9.46 10.06
N GLY A 76 13.64 8.81 10.21
CA GLY A 76 14.40 8.20 9.12
C GLY A 76 15.19 9.20 8.27
N SER A 77 15.87 8.67 7.25
CA SER A 77 16.75 9.42 6.36
C SER A 77 16.48 9.09 4.89
N VAL A 78 16.81 10.04 4.00
CA VAL A 78 16.72 9.85 2.56
C VAL A 78 18.00 10.36 1.94
N TYR A 79 18.70 9.51 1.20
CA TYR A 79 19.97 9.83 0.59
C TYR A 79 19.81 9.90 -0.92
N TYR A 80 20.32 10.97 -1.51
CA TYR A 80 20.47 11.09 -2.96
C TYR A 80 21.96 11.14 -3.28
N LYS A 81 22.46 10.18 -4.07
CA LYS A 81 23.89 10.01 -4.38
C LYS A 81 24.80 10.09 -3.14
N GLY A 82 24.37 9.42 -2.07
CA GLY A 82 25.08 9.38 -0.78
C GLY A 82 24.91 10.62 0.12
N GLN A 83 24.24 11.68 -0.33
CA GLN A 83 23.96 12.88 0.47
C GLN A 83 22.60 12.79 1.16
N ASP A 84 22.56 12.85 2.50
CA ASP A 84 21.31 12.86 3.26
C ASP A 84 20.53 14.16 3.03
N LEU A 85 19.37 14.04 2.41
CA LEU A 85 18.43 15.12 2.11
C LEU A 85 17.79 15.71 3.37
N THR A 86 17.60 14.91 4.42
CA THR A 86 16.90 15.30 5.67
C THR A 86 17.67 16.32 6.49
N GLU A 87 18.99 16.31 6.40
CA GLU A 87 19.87 17.23 7.11
C GLU A 87 20.14 18.55 6.35
N LEU A 88 19.71 18.64 5.08
CA LEU A 88 20.03 19.78 4.23
C LEU A 88 19.28 21.05 4.62
N SER A 89 19.97 22.18 4.41
CA SER A 89 19.36 23.50 4.51
C SER A 89 18.38 23.74 3.36
N SER A 90 17.45 24.68 3.51
CA SER A 90 16.50 25.03 2.45
C SER A 90 17.17 25.54 1.16
N SER A 91 18.37 26.12 1.25
CA SER A 91 19.13 26.54 0.06
C SER A 91 19.76 25.35 -0.66
N ASP A 92 20.32 24.39 0.07
CA ASP A 92 20.95 23.21 -0.54
C ASP A 92 19.89 22.31 -1.18
N LEU A 93 18.74 22.14 -0.51
CA LEU A 93 17.57 21.50 -1.11
C LEU A 93 17.10 22.19 -2.38
N ARG A 94 17.17 23.53 -2.45
CA ARG A 94 16.75 24.26 -3.64
C ARG A 94 17.66 23.95 -4.84
N SER A 95 18.94 23.68 -4.61
CA SER A 95 19.84 23.22 -5.67
C SER A 95 19.46 21.82 -6.15
N LEU A 96 19.24 20.86 -5.25
CA LEU A 96 18.88 19.48 -5.62
C LEU A 96 17.50 19.34 -6.28
N ARG A 97 16.66 20.38 -6.20
CA ARG A 97 15.40 20.47 -6.95
C ARG A 97 15.60 20.73 -8.44
N THR A 98 16.82 20.77 -8.98
CA THR A 98 17.02 20.56 -10.42
C THR A 98 17.07 19.07 -10.73
N ASP A 99 17.74 18.30 -9.86
CA ASP A 99 18.09 16.91 -10.14
C ASP A 99 16.95 15.95 -9.78
N ILE A 100 16.08 16.34 -8.83
CA ILE A 100 14.96 15.52 -8.36
C ILE A 100 13.64 16.28 -8.56
N GLN A 101 12.72 15.71 -9.32
CA GLN A 101 11.42 16.31 -9.66
C GLN A 101 10.23 15.48 -9.17
N TYR A 102 9.06 16.12 -9.17
CA TYR A 102 7.80 15.51 -8.78
C TYR A 102 6.70 15.81 -9.80
N ILE A 103 6.05 14.78 -10.29
CA ILE A 103 4.85 14.87 -11.13
C ILE A 103 3.65 14.51 -10.25
N PHE A 104 2.73 15.46 -10.10
CA PHE A 104 1.57 15.33 -9.21
C PHE A 104 0.40 14.59 -9.87
N GLN A 105 -0.40 13.90 -9.04
CA GLN A 105 -1.59 13.12 -9.39
C GLN A 105 -2.62 13.84 -10.25
N ASP A 106 -2.91 15.11 -9.96
CA ASP A 106 -3.90 15.87 -10.72
C ASP A 106 -3.23 16.94 -11.60
N PRO A 107 -3.23 16.76 -12.94
CA PRO A 107 -2.71 17.78 -13.85
C PRO A 107 -3.54 19.07 -13.86
N PHE A 108 -4.78 19.07 -13.34
CA PHE A 108 -5.59 20.28 -13.26
C PHE A 108 -5.17 21.19 -12.11
N SER A 109 -5.07 20.66 -10.90
CA SER A 109 -4.68 21.43 -9.72
C SER A 109 -3.18 21.78 -9.68
N SER A 110 -2.34 21.01 -10.35
CA SER A 110 -0.89 21.24 -10.38
C SER A 110 -0.43 22.31 -11.38
N LEU A 111 -1.27 22.72 -12.34
CA LEU A 111 -0.98 23.75 -13.33
C LEU A 111 -1.70 25.06 -12.97
N ASN A 112 -0.97 26.18 -12.91
CA ASN A 112 -1.58 27.48 -12.63
C ASN A 112 -2.46 27.93 -13.81
N PRO A 113 -3.80 28.02 -13.65
CA PRO A 113 -4.70 28.30 -14.78
C PRO A 113 -4.58 29.74 -15.32
N ARG A 114 -3.85 30.61 -14.63
CA ARG A 114 -3.61 32.00 -15.02
C ARG A 114 -2.35 32.20 -15.86
N LEU A 115 -1.51 31.18 -15.96
CA LEU A 115 -0.27 31.21 -16.73
C LEU A 115 -0.49 30.50 -18.07
N THR A 116 0.25 30.94 -19.10
CA THR A 116 0.29 30.20 -20.36
C THR A 116 1.12 28.93 -20.19
N VAL A 117 0.96 27.97 -21.10
CA VAL A 117 1.76 26.74 -21.07
C VAL A 117 3.26 27.02 -21.17
N GLY A 118 3.66 27.99 -21.99
CA GLY A 118 5.05 28.41 -22.08
C GLY A 118 5.56 29.07 -20.79
N ASP A 119 4.72 29.81 -20.08
CA ASP A 119 5.08 30.34 -18.77
C ASP A 119 5.25 29.23 -17.74
N ILE A 120 4.36 28.22 -17.74
CA ILE A 120 4.41 27.09 -16.80
C ILE A 120 5.65 26.22 -17.02
N ILE A 121 5.98 25.89 -18.28
CA ILE A 121 7.16 25.09 -18.62
C ILE A 121 8.44 25.90 -18.39
N GLY A 122 8.42 27.21 -18.62
CA GLY A 122 9.59 28.07 -18.44
C GLY A 122 9.83 28.55 -17.01
N GLU A 123 8.86 28.43 -16.10
CA GLU A 123 9.00 28.87 -14.71
C GLU A 123 10.17 28.17 -13.98
N PRO A 124 10.39 26.85 -14.09
CA PRO A 124 11.58 26.20 -13.57
C PRO A 124 12.89 26.77 -14.15
N LEU A 125 12.95 27.03 -15.47
CA LEU A 125 14.12 27.63 -16.12
C LEU A 125 14.47 28.99 -15.49
N ASP A 126 13.44 29.82 -15.25
CA ASP A 126 13.59 31.15 -14.66
C ASP A 126 14.02 31.08 -13.19
N ILE A 127 13.42 30.18 -12.40
CA ILE A 127 13.69 30.00 -10.97
C ILE A 127 15.15 29.59 -10.74
N HIS A 128 15.68 28.73 -11.60
CA HIS A 128 17.03 28.18 -11.51
C HIS A 128 18.06 28.91 -12.38
N GLY A 129 17.65 29.91 -13.17
CA GLY A 129 18.53 30.71 -14.01
C GLY A 129 19.21 29.90 -15.13
N ILE A 130 18.49 28.91 -15.67
CA ILE A 130 19.01 27.97 -16.68
C ILE A 130 19.03 28.62 -18.06
N ALA A 131 17.98 29.35 -18.42
CA ALA A 131 17.84 29.99 -19.72
C ALA A 131 17.03 31.29 -19.64
N GLU A 132 17.35 32.26 -20.49
CA GLU A 132 16.64 33.54 -20.58
C GLU A 132 16.31 33.94 -22.03
N GLY A 133 15.30 34.80 -22.19
CA GLY A 133 14.99 35.44 -23.48
C GLY A 133 14.70 34.44 -24.61
N LYS A 134 15.53 34.48 -25.66
CA LYS A 134 15.35 33.65 -26.86
C LYS A 134 15.63 32.17 -26.58
N GLU A 135 16.68 31.89 -25.82
CA GLU A 135 17.08 30.53 -25.45
C GLU A 135 15.99 29.85 -24.62
N ARG A 136 15.43 30.56 -23.64
CA ARG A 136 14.26 30.10 -22.88
C ARG A 136 13.10 29.70 -23.79
N THR A 137 12.81 30.53 -24.79
CA THR A 137 11.70 30.27 -25.73
C THR A 137 11.98 29.04 -26.60
N GLU A 138 13.22 28.86 -27.04
CA GLU A 138 13.65 27.70 -27.83
C GLU A 138 13.55 26.40 -27.02
N GLN A 139 14.05 26.39 -25.78
CA GLN A 139 13.93 25.24 -24.89
C GLN A 139 12.47 24.87 -24.59
N ILE A 140 11.59 25.85 -24.37
CA ILE A 140 10.15 25.58 -24.20
C ILE A 140 9.55 24.88 -25.43
N TYR A 141 9.98 25.28 -26.63
CA TYR A 141 9.48 24.67 -27.88
C TYR A 141 10.00 23.25 -28.05
N GLU A 142 11.27 23.02 -27.75
CA GLU A 142 11.87 21.68 -27.74
C GLU A 142 11.16 20.78 -26.74
N LEU A 143 10.96 21.22 -25.48
CA LEU A 143 10.25 20.46 -24.45
C LEU A 143 8.81 20.12 -24.86
N LEU A 144 8.11 21.07 -25.50
CA LEU A 144 6.77 20.80 -26.04
C LEU A 144 6.81 19.71 -27.12
N GLU A 145 7.77 19.76 -28.04
CA GLU A 145 7.94 18.73 -29.07
C GLU A 145 8.29 17.38 -28.47
N THR A 146 9.21 17.33 -27.51
CA THR A 146 9.62 16.12 -26.78
C THR A 146 8.41 15.41 -26.17
N VAL A 147 7.49 16.14 -25.53
CA VAL A 147 6.27 15.54 -24.97
C VAL A 147 5.14 15.38 -25.99
N GLY A 148 5.41 15.50 -27.30
CA GLY A 148 4.44 15.27 -28.38
C GLY A 148 3.39 16.38 -28.54
N LEU A 149 3.67 17.60 -28.09
CA LEU A 149 2.83 18.78 -28.27
C LEU A 149 3.41 19.72 -29.32
N ASN A 150 2.53 20.53 -29.94
CA ASN A 150 2.97 21.50 -30.93
C ASN A 150 3.54 22.76 -30.25
N PRO A 151 4.73 23.28 -30.61
CA PRO A 151 5.30 24.51 -30.03
C PRO A 151 4.39 25.73 -30.08
N SER A 152 3.54 25.84 -31.12
CA SER A 152 2.59 26.95 -31.24
C SER A 152 1.57 27.00 -30.10
N HIS A 153 1.43 25.92 -29.34
CA HIS A 153 0.58 25.82 -28.17
C HIS A 153 1.14 26.55 -26.94
N ALA A 154 2.40 27.02 -26.95
CA ALA A 154 3.02 27.70 -25.80
C ALA A 154 2.21 28.91 -25.28
N ASN A 155 1.52 29.64 -26.16
CA ASN A 155 0.72 30.81 -25.78
C ASN A 155 -0.71 30.47 -25.31
N ARG A 156 -1.07 29.18 -25.28
CA ARG A 156 -2.38 28.71 -24.80
C ARG A 156 -2.38 28.54 -23.29
N TYR A 157 -3.56 28.49 -22.71
CA TYR A 157 -3.78 28.24 -21.29
C TYR A 157 -4.13 26.76 -21.03
N PRO A 158 -3.85 26.22 -19.83
CA PRO A 158 -4.12 24.81 -19.49
C PRO A 158 -5.56 24.34 -19.80
N HIS A 159 -6.56 25.20 -19.60
CA HIS A 159 -7.96 24.86 -19.82
C HIS A 159 -8.32 24.56 -21.29
N GLU A 160 -7.43 24.92 -22.23
CA GLU A 160 -7.59 24.67 -23.67
C GLU A 160 -7.08 23.28 -24.11
N PHE A 161 -6.58 22.46 -23.18
CA PHE A 161 -6.01 21.13 -23.44
C PHE A 161 -6.85 20.01 -22.81
N SER A 162 -6.74 18.79 -23.37
CA SER A 162 -7.28 17.56 -22.77
C SER A 162 -6.50 17.13 -21.52
N GLY A 163 -7.05 16.18 -20.74
CA GLY A 163 -6.37 15.64 -19.56
C GLY A 163 -4.96 15.11 -19.86
N GLY A 164 -4.82 14.24 -20.86
CA GLY A 164 -3.51 13.71 -21.26
C GLY A 164 -2.54 14.76 -21.79
N GLN A 165 -3.03 15.79 -22.48
CA GLN A 165 -2.19 16.91 -22.91
C GLN A 165 -1.71 17.76 -21.73
N ARG A 166 -2.54 17.95 -20.70
CA ARG A 166 -2.11 18.61 -19.46
C ARG A 166 -1.09 17.78 -18.70
N GLN A 167 -1.23 16.45 -18.70
CA GLN A 167 -0.22 15.56 -18.14
C GLN A 167 1.12 15.72 -18.86
N ARG A 168 1.12 15.75 -20.20
CA ARG A 168 2.32 16.04 -21.02
C ARG A 168 2.94 17.39 -20.68
N ILE A 169 2.14 18.42 -20.42
CA ILE A 169 2.63 19.73 -19.95
C ILE A 169 3.30 19.62 -18.57
N GLY A 170 2.72 18.85 -17.66
CA GLY A 170 3.30 18.56 -16.35
C GLY A 170 4.65 17.84 -16.43
N ILE A 171 4.75 16.85 -17.33
CA ILE A 171 6.00 16.13 -17.64
C ILE A 171 7.03 17.10 -18.23
N ALA A 172 6.67 17.89 -19.24
CA ALA A 172 7.57 18.87 -19.85
C ALA A 172 8.11 19.89 -18.84
N ARG A 173 7.27 20.32 -17.88
CA ARG A 173 7.69 21.20 -16.79
C ARG A 173 8.74 20.53 -15.89
N ALA A 174 8.58 19.26 -15.55
CA ALA A 174 9.57 18.53 -14.76
C ALA A 174 10.90 18.35 -15.52
N LEU A 175 10.83 18.02 -16.81
CA LEU A 175 12.01 17.85 -17.66
C LEU A 175 12.78 19.15 -17.91
N ALA A 176 12.16 20.31 -17.71
CA ALA A 176 12.78 21.61 -18.03
C ALA A 176 14.11 21.85 -17.30
N VAL A 177 14.34 21.19 -16.16
CA VAL A 177 15.55 21.34 -15.36
C VAL A 177 16.57 20.22 -15.53
N ASP A 178 16.38 19.33 -16.53
CA ASP A 178 17.23 18.18 -16.83
C ASP A 178 17.45 17.27 -15.60
N PRO A 179 16.36 16.71 -15.03
CA PRO A 179 16.44 15.92 -13.80
C PRO A 179 17.04 14.54 -14.02
N GLU A 180 17.49 13.90 -12.95
CA GLU A 180 17.93 12.49 -12.96
C GLU A 180 16.89 11.56 -12.31
N VAL A 181 16.12 12.08 -11.34
CA VAL A 181 15.09 11.32 -10.62
C VAL A 181 13.74 12.04 -10.72
N ILE A 182 12.69 11.31 -11.05
CA ILE A 182 11.32 11.84 -11.02
C ILE A 182 10.41 10.92 -10.20
N VAL A 183 9.74 11.48 -9.21
CA VAL A 183 8.63 10.80 -8.52
C VAL A 183 7.33 11.09 -9.26
N CYS A 184 6.74 10.05 -9.80
CA CYS A 184 5.48 10.07 -10.53
C CYS A 184 4.36 9.62 -9.60
N ASP A 185 3.57 10.56 -9.09
CA ASP A 185 2.46 10.27 -8.17
C ASP A 185 1.17 10.11 -8.96
N GLU A 186 0.77 8.87 -9.25
CA GLU A 186 -0.41 8.52 -10.04
C GLU A 186 -0.55 9.32 -11.35
N PRO A 187 0.47 9.33 -12.24
CA PRO A 187 0.49 10.21 -13.40
C PRO A 187 -0.60 9.91 -14.46
N VAL A 188 -1.31 8.79 -14.32
CA VAL A 188 -2.29 8.30 -15.30
C VAL A 188 -3.69 8.03 -14.73
N SER A 189 -3.92 8.19 -13.41
CA SER A 189 -5.15 7.73 -12.75
C SER A 189 -6.43 8.44 -13.23
N ALA A 190 -6.34 9.69 -13.66
CA ALA A 190 -7.48 10.48 -14.14
C ALA A 190 -7.70 10.40 -15.67
N LEU A 191 -7.05 9.47 -16.37
CA LEU A 191 -7.03 9.40 -17.83
C LEU A 191 -7.72 8.14 -18.36
N ASP A 192 -8.31 8.22 -19.56
CA ASP A 192 -8.86 7.05 -20.25
C ASP A 192 -7.74 6.05 -20.62
N VAL A 193 -8.03 4.74 -20.62
CA VAL A 193 -7.05 3.65 -20.86
C VAL A 193 -6.14 3.90 -22.06
N SER A 194 -6.70 4.32 -23.20
CA SER A 194 -5.89 4.62 -24.40
C SER A 194 -4.91 5.78 -24.25
N VAL A 195 -5.23 6.75 -23.39
CA VAL A 195 -4.36 7.89 -23.06
C VAL A 195 -3.34 7.48 -22.01
N GLN A 196 -3.71 6.63 -21.04
CA GLN A 196 -2.77 6.07 -20.06
C GLN A 196 -1.59 5.40 -20.78
N ALA A 197 -1.87 4.48 -21.70
CA ALA A 197 -0.82 3.81 -22.50
C ALA A 197 0.08 4.81 -23.26
N GLN A 198 -0.48 5.88 -23.82
CA GLN A 198 0.32 6.91 -24.49
C GLN A 198 1.22 7.71 -23.55
N ILE A 199 0.85 7.83 -22.27
CA ILE A 199 1.68 8.50 -21.26
C ILE A 199 2.74 7.55 -20.74
N LEU A 200 2.44 6.26 -20.55
CA LEU A 200 3.42 5.25 -20.14
C LEU A 200 4.53 5.11 -21.18
N ASN A 201 4.18 4.90 -22.45
CA ASN A 201 5.17 4.86 -23.53
C ASN A 201 6.00 6.15 -23.62
N LEU A 202 5.40 7.31 -23.34
CA LEU A 202 6.15 8.56 -23.31
C LEU A 202 7.17 8.56 -22.17
N LEU A 203 6.80 8.08 -20.97
CA LEU A 203 7.72 8.01 -19.84
C LEU A 203 8.86 7.03 -20.12
N GLU A 204 8.57 5.88 -20.73
CA GLU A 204 9.60 4.91 -21.17
C GLU A 204 10.56 5.53 -22.20
N ASP A 205 10.02 6.19 -23.24
CA ASP A 205 10.83 6.88 -24.25
C ASP A 205 11.75 7.95 -23.60
N LEU A 206 11.22 8.68 -22.61
CA LEU A 206 11.98 9.69 -21.86
C LEU A 206 13.04 9.06 -20.96
N GLN A 207 12.75 7.91 -20.34
CA GLN A 207 13.71 7.16 -19.55
C GLN A 207 14.92 6.77 -20.38
N ASP A 208 14.67 6.20 -21.55
CA ASP A 208 15.70 5.76 -22.49
C ASP A 208 16.50 6.94 -23.08
N GLU A 209 15.82 8.05 -23.41
CA GLU A 209 16.45 9.21 -24.04
C GLU A 209 17.30 10.04 -23.06
N PHE A 210 16.80 10.24 -21.83
CA PHE A 210 17.43 11.13 -20.84
C PHE A 210 18.11 10.39 -19.68
N GLY A 211 18.01 9.06 -19.60
CA GLY A 211 18.59 8.28 -18.51
C GLY A 211 17.88 8.53 -17.17
N LEU A 212 16.58 8.77 -17.20
CA LEU A 212 15.79 9.09 -16.00
C LEU A 212 15.62 7.86 -15.10
N SER A 213 15.48 8.11 -13.81
CA SER A 213 15.09 7.08 -12.83
C SER A 213 13.74 7.46 -12.22
N TYR A 214 12.84 6.50 -12.08
CA TYR A 214 11.46 6.77 -11.65
C TYR A 214 11.11 6.08 -10.35
N VAL A 215 10.44 6.82 -9.46
CA VAL A 215 9.55 6.22 -8.46
C VAL A 215 8.14 6.37 -8.99
N PHE A 216 7.52 5.28 -9.41
CA PHE A 216 6.22 5.28 -10.06
C PHE A 216 5.13 4.80 -9.10
N ILE A 217 4.38 5.75 -8.53
CA ILE A 217 3.28 5.46 -7.61
C ILE A 217 2.00 5.23 -8.42
N ALA A 218 1.35 4.10 -8.23
CA ALA A 218 0.03 3.83 -8.79
C ALA A 218 -0.82 2.97 -7.84
N HIS A 219 -2.11 2.87 -8.13
CA HIS A 219 -3.00 1.90 -7.49
C HIS A 219 -3.40 0.76 -8.45
N ASP A 220 -3.13 0.91 -9.75
CA ASP A 220 -3.40 -0.10 -10.77
C ASP A 220 -2.13 -0.90 -11.05
N LEU A 221 -2.14 -2.18 -10.69
CA LEU A 221 -1.02 -3.09 -10.86
C LEU A 221 -0.70 -3.36 -12.34
N SER A 222 -1.68 -3.39 -13.24
CA SER A 222 -1.42 -3.57 -14.68
C SER A 222 -0.61 -2.42 -15.27
N VAL A 223 -0.81 -1.21 -14.74
CA VAL A 223 -0.02 -0.04 -15.14
C VAL A 223 1.41 -0.15 -14.64
N VAL A 224 1.59 -0.60 -13.39
CA VAL A 224 2.93 -0.70 -12.77
C VAL A 224 3.75 -1.82 -13.38
N GLU A 225 3.13 -2.96 -13.66
CA GLU A 225 3.75 -4.11 -14.34
C GLU A 225 4.40 -3.70 -15.67
N HIS A 226 3.75 -2.79 -16.41
CA HIS A 226 4.20 -2.40 -17.74
C HIS A 226 5.50 -1.60 -17.73
N ILE A 227 5.66 -0.69 -16.76
CA ILE A 227 6.73 0.34 -16.74
C ILE A 227 7.83 0.07 -15.71
N SER A 228 7.59 -0.80 -14.73
CA SER A 228 8.49 -0.94 -13.57
C SER A 228 9.47 -2.09 -13.73
N ASP A 229 10.71 -1.89 -13.30
CA ASP A 229 11.72 -2.94 -13.16
C ASP A 229 11.55 -3.72 -11.86
N ARG A 230 11.21 -2.99 -10.79
CA ARG A 230 10.95 -3.49 -9.44
C ARG A 230 9.67 -2.92 -8.89
N ILE A 231 9.02 -3.64 -7.98
CA ILE A 231 7.74 -3.25 -7.38
C ILE A 231 7.85 -3.38 -5.86
N ALA A 232 7.43 -2.32 -5.17
CA ALA A 232 7.20 -2.28 -3.73
C ALA A 232 5.69 -2.20 -3.44
N VAL A 233 5.15 -3.22 -2.79
CA VAL A 233 3.76 -3.30 -2.37
C VAL A 233 3.63 -2.72 -0.96
N MET A 234 2.86 -1.64 -0.81
CA MET A 234 2.63 -0.97 0.47
C MET A 234 1.29 -1.33 1.09
N TYR A 235 1.30 -1.60 2.39
CA TYR A 235 0.09 -1.80 3.21
C TYR A 235 0.18 -1.00 4.51
N LEU A 236 -0.83 -0.16 4.76
CA LEU A 236 -0.94 0.65 5.99
C LEU A 236 0.35 1.35 6.43
N GLY A 237 1.07 1.98 5.50
CA GLY A 237 2.27 2.78 5.79
C GLY A 237 3.58 1.99 5.85
N GLU A 238 3.53 0.67 5.69
CA GLU A 238 4.70 -0.21 5.62
C GLU A 238 4.81 -0.86 4.25
N VAL A 239 5.99 -1.39 3.96
CA VAL A 239 6.26 -2.21 2.78
C VAL A 239 5.99 -3.68 3.12
N ALA A 240 5.08 -4.31 2.39
CA ALA A 240 4.70 -5.70 2.56
C ALA A 240 5.59 -6.64 1.74
N GLU A 241 6.00 -6.21 0.55
CA GLU A 241 6.79 -7.01 -0.40
C GLU A 241 7.55 -6.09 -1.36
N VAL A 242 8.82 -6.39 -1.66
CA VAL A 242 9.62 -5.71 -2.69
C VAL A 242 10.41 -6.72 -3.49
N GLY A 243 10.30 -6.68 -4.81
CA GLY A 243 11.05 -7.58 -5.68
C GLY A 243 11.12 -7.08 -7.11
N ALA A 244 11.79 -7.84 -7.99
CA ALA A 244 11.68 -7.64 -9.43
C ALA A 244 10.22 -7.79 -9.86
N THR A 245 9.77 -7.01 -10.85
CA THR A 245 8.37 -7.03 -11.31
C THR A 245 7.87 -8.44 -11.62
N GLY A 246 8.67 -9.25 -12.32
CA GLY A 246 8.33 -10.63 -12.62
C GLY A 246 8.21 -11.52 -11.38
N ASP A 247 9.08 -11.33 -10.38
CA ASP A 247 9.06 -12.14 -9.16
C ASP A 247 7.89 -11.77 -8.25
N VAL A 248 7.42 -10.51 -8.26
CA VAL A 248 6.23 -10.09 -7.51
C VAL A 248 4.95 -10.60 -8.17
N PHE A 249 4.92 -10.76 -9.49
CA PHE A 249 3.75 -11.23 -10.23
C PHE A 249 3.68 -12.77 -10.34
N GLU A 250 4.82 -13.47 -10.40
CA GLU A 250 4.88 -14.91 -10.67
C GLU A 250 6.03 -15.62 -9.89
N PRO A 251 5.82 -16.07 -8.63
CA PRO A 251 4.62 -15.90 -7.79
C PRO A 251 4.76 -14.79 -6.73
N PRO A 252 3.68 -14.07 -6.38
CA PRO A 252 3.65 -13.21 -5.20
C PRO A 252 3.82 -14.05 -3.93
N TYR A 253 4.60 -13.54 -2.98
CA TYR A 253 4.86 -14.26 -1.72
C TYR A 253 4.04 -13.73 -0.55
N HIS A 254 3.74 -12.43 -0.52
CA HIS A 254 2.92 -11.87 0.56
C HIS A 254 1.42 -12.09 0.26
N PRO A 255 0.61 -12.62 1.20
CA PRO A 255 -0.83 -12.87 0.97
C PRO A 255 -1.64 -11.63 0.56
N TYR A 256 -1.18 -10.43 0.93
CA TYR A 256 -1.75 -9.17 0.45
C TYR A 256 -1.48 -8.94 -1.04
N SER A 257 -0.25 -9.16 -1.51
CA SER A 257 0.13 -9.01 -2.91
C SER A 257 -0.60 -10.03 -3.77
N GLU A 258 -0.70 -11.28 -3.31
CA GLU A 258 -1.49 -12.33 -3.94
C GLU A 258 -2.97 -11.90 -4.09
N ALA A 259 -3.56 -11.36 -3.02
CA ALA A 259 -4.94 -10.88 -3.07
C ALA A 259 -5.12 -9.71 -4.05
N LEU A 260 -4.18 -8.75 -4.07
CA LEU A 260 -4.22 -7.64 -5.03
C LEU A 260 -4.13 -8.11 -6.48
N LEU A 261 -3.21 -9.03 -6.78
CA LEU A 261 -3.01 -9.59 -8.12
C LEU A 261 -4.20 -10.44 -8.57
N SER A 262 -4.81 -11.20 -7.66
CA SER A 262 -6.02 -12.00 -7.96
C SER A 262 -7.22 -11.16 -8.41
N ALA A 263 -7.22 -9.85 -8.10
CA ALA A 263 -8.26 -8.91 -8.50
C ALA A 263 -8.04 -8.31 -9.90
N ILE A 264 -6.88 -8.53 -10.53
CA ILE A 264 -6.59 -8.04 -11.88
C ILE A 264 -7.42 -8.84 -12.89
N PRO A 265 -8.24 -8.18 -13.73
CA PRO A 265 -9.08 -8.86 -14.69
C PRO A 265 -8.23 -9.40 -15.85
N GLU A 266 -8.30 -10.71 -16.07
CA GLU A 266 -7.66 -11.36 -17.21
C GLU A 266 -8.50 -11.20 -18.49
N PRO A 267 -7.91 -10.74 -19.62
CA PRO A 267 -8.65 -10.53 -20.86
C PRO A 267 -9.20 -11.81 -21.49
N ASP A 268 -8.68 -13.00 -21.13
CA ASP A 268 -9.14 -14.27 -21.66
C ASP A 268 -10.52 -14.63 -21.07
N PRO A 269 -11.60 -14.69 -21.88
CA PRO A 269 -12.93 -15.04 -21.41
C PRO A 269 -13.07 -16.49 -20.93
N LEU A 270 -12.05 -17.33 -21.11
CA LEU A 270 -11.98 -18.71 -20.57
C LEU A 270 -11.19 -18.79 -19.26
N TRP A 271 -10.63 -17.67 -18.80
CA TRP A 271 -9.90 -17.61 -17.54
C TRP A 271 -10.85 -17.78 -16.35
N ASP A 272 -10.59 -18.82 -15.56
CA ASP A 272 -11.32 -19.15 -14.35
C ASP A 272 -10.31 -19.09 -13.20
N SER A 273 -10.08 -17.89 -12.66
CA SER A 273 -9.28 -17.71 -11.44
C SER A 273 -10.17 -17.47 -10.25
N GLU A 274 -9.84 -18.12 -9.15
CA GLU A 274 -10.40 -17.84 -7.85
C GLU A 274 -9.92 -16.45 -7.40
N GLN A 275 -10.81 -15.46 -7.48
CA GLN A 275 -10.55 -14.13 -6.92
C GLN A 275 -10.51 -14.24 -5.39
N ILE A 276 -9.46 -13.71 -4.78
CA ILE A 276 -9.34 -13.68 -3.32
C ILE A 276 -10.08 -12.45 -2.81
N PHE A 277 -11.25 -12.67 -2.21
CA PHE A 277 -12.00 -11.61 -1.55
C PHE A 277 -11.48 -11.42 -0.13
N LEU A 278 -10.82 -10.28 0.11
CA LEU A 278 -10.42 -9.90 1.47
C LEU A 278 -11.65 -9.46 2.27
N SER A 279 -11.95 -10.18 3.36
CA SER A 279 -13.03 -9.81 4.27
C SER A 279 -12.69 -8.56 5.10
N GLY A 280 -13.72 -7.83 5.51
CA GLY A 280 -13.61 -6.63 6.34
C GLY A 280 -13.16 -5.36 5.59
N THR A 281 -12.98 -4.27 6.33
CA THR A 281 -12.52 -2.97 5.81
C THR A 281 -11.05 -2.74 6.15
N VAL A 282 -10.38 -1.86 5.41
CA VAL A 282 -9.01 -1.42 5.72
C VAL A 282 -8.97 -0.85 7.14
N PRO A 283 -8.11 -1.36 8.04
CA PRO A 283 -7.98 -0.83 9.39
C PRO A 283 -7.59 0.66 9.40
N SER A 284 -7.94 1.34 10.50
CA SER A 284 -7.61 2.76 10.65
C SER A 284 -6.10 2.96 10.83
N PRO A 285 -5.44 3.85 10.06
CA PRO A 285 -4.03 4.19 10.26
C PRO A 285 -3.75 4.99 11.54
N ILE A 286 -4.78 5.41 12.28
CA ILE A 286 -4.65 6.04 13.61
C ILE A 286 -4.26 5.00 14.67
N ASN A 287 -4.84 3.81 14.55
CA ASN A 287 -4.61 2.70 15.46
C ASN A 287 -4.42 1.42 14.63
N PRO A 288 -3.25 1.28 13.97
CA PRO A 288 -2.97 0.12 13.13
C PRO A 288 -3.00 -1.17 13.97
N PRO A 289 -3.29 -2.33 13.35
CA PRO A 289 -3.22 -3.62 14.03
C PRO A 289 -1.83 -3.88 14.64
N SER A 290 -1.77 -4.64 15.73
CA SER A 290 -0.51 -5.07 16.34
C SER A 290 0.17 -6.16 15.51
N GLY A 291 1.46 -6.37 15.70
CA GLY A 291 2.22 -7.37 14.94
C GLY A 291 2.24 -7.07 13.44
N CYS A 292 1.86 -8.04 12.61
CA CYS A 292 1.70 -7.90 11.17
C CYS A 292 0.44 -7.07 10.85
N ARG A 293 0.60 -5.87 10.25
CA ARG A 293 -0.55 -5.00 9.95
C ARG A 293 -1.67 -5.64 9.14
N PHE A 294 -1.34 -6.65 8.32
CA PHE A 294 -2.30 -7.33 7.47
C PHE A 294 -3.06 -8.46 8.18
N HIS A 295 -2.68 -8.86 9.40
CA HIS A 295 -3.23 -10.05 10.06
C HIS A 295 -4.76 -10.05 10.21
N THR A 296 -5.39 -8.88 10.25
CA THR A 296 -6.85 -8.75 10.38
C THR A 296 -7.62 -9.03 9.09
N ARG A 297 -6.93 -9.09 7.95
CA ARG A 297 -7.52 -9.35 6.62
C ARG A 297 -6.83 -10.51 5.90
N CYS A 298 -5.71 -11.01 6.44
CA CYS A 298 -4.91 -12.06 5.84
C CYS A 298 -5.69 -13.39 5.77
N PRO A 299 -5.95 -13.96 4.58
CA PRO A 299 -6.56 -15.29 4.45
C PRO A 299 -5.65 -16.38 5.04
N GLN A 300 -4.35 -16.12 5.06
CA GLN A 300 -3.30 -17.00 5.55
C GLN A 300 -2.79 -16.59 6.94
N VAL A 301 -3.65 -15.99 7.78
CA VAL A 301 -3.29 -15.67 9.17
C VAL A 301 -2.93 -16.95 9.92
N ILE A 302 -1.75 -16.98 10.54
CA ILE A 302 -1.17 -18.20 11.11
C ILE A 302 -2.01 -18.63 12.34
N PRO A 303 -2.50 -19.88 12.39
CA PRO A 303 -3.14 -20.45 13.57
C PRO A 303 -2.21 -20.54 14.76
N ASP A 304 -2.80 -20.55 15.96
CA ASP A 304 -2.10 -21.01 17.15
C ASP A 304 -1.93 -22.53 17.06
N GLU A 305 -0.75 -23.06 17.40
CA GLU A 305 -0.48 -24.50 17.40
C GLU A 305 -1.36 -25.28 18.38
N GLU A 306 -1.95 -24.60 19.38
CA GLU A 306 -2.83 -25.20 20.37
C GLU A 306 -4.15 -25.71 19.77
N TYR A 307 -4.53 -25.24 18.57
CA TYR A 307 -5.80 -25.57 17.92
C TYR A 307 -5.64 -26.41 16.65
N ASP A 308 -6.37 -27.53 16.58
CA ASP A 308 -6.45 -28.36 15.36
C ASP A 308 -7.64 -27.92 14.47
N LEU A 309 -7.47 -26.76 13.83
CA LEU A 309 -8.44 -26.15 12.92
C LEU A 309 -7.85 -25.99 11.52
N SER A 310 -8.66 -26.22 10.48
CA SER A 310 -8.24 -25.91 9.12
C SER A 310 -8.05 -24.39 8.94
N GLN A 311 -7.23 -23.99 7.97
CA GLN A 311 -6.96 -22.57 7.69
C GLN A 311 -8.24 -21.77 7.43
N GLU A 312 -9.19 -22.34 6.67
CA GLU A 312 -10.49 -21.72 6.38
C GLU A 312 -11.29 -21.49 7.66
N VAL A 313 -11.40 -22.51 8.52
CA VAL A 313 -12.15 -22.42 9.78
C VAL A 313 -11.49 -21.45 10.77
N TRP A 314 -10.16 -21.48 10.89
CA TRP A 314 -9.41 -20.51 11.69
C TRP A 314 -9.68 -19.09 11.22
N ARG A 315 -9.63 -18.85 9.89
CA ARG A 315 -9.92 -17.54 9.31
C ARG A 315 -11.33 -17.07 9.65
N SER A 316 -12.33 -17.94 9.57
CA SER A 316 -13.72 -17.66 9.96
C SER A 316 -13.87 -17.28 11.44
N VAL A 317 -13.18 -18.01 12.33
CA VAL A 317 -13.16 -17.68 13.77
C VAL A 317 -12.52 -16.31 14.02
N MET A 318 -11.43 -15.99 13.30
CA MET A 318 -10.79 -14.68 13.38
C MET A 318 -11.68 -13.55 12.86
N ASP A 319 -12.49 -13.79 11.82
CA ASP A 319 -13.51 -12.83 11.35
C ASP A 319 -14.61 -12.60 12.38
N MET A 320 -15.11 -13.67 13.00
CA MET A 320 -16.08 -13.58 14.09
C MET A 320 -15.53 -12.77 15.26
N LYS A 321 -14.28 -13.03 15.67
CA LYS A 321 -13.55 -12.28 16.70
C LYS A 321 -13.49 -10.79 16.35
N LEU A 322 -13.00 -10.44 15.16
CA LEU A 322 -12.81 -9.06 14.73
C LEU A 322 -14.13 -8.29 14.62
N ARG A 323 -15.16 -8.91 14.02
CA ARG A 323 -16.47 -8.30 13.84
C ARG A 323 -17.19 -8.11 15.17
N THR A 324 -17.10 -9.08 16.08
CA THR A 324 -17.64 -8.94 17.44
C THR A 324 -16.96 -7.79 18.20
N ARG A 325 -15.65 -7.61 18.05
CA ARG A 325 -14.90 -6.52 18.71
C ARG A 325 -15.29 -5.13 18.21
N GLN A 326 -15.72 -5.01 16.95
CA GLN A 326 -16.09 -3.75 16.32
C GLN A 326 -17.59 -3.45 16.38
N ALA A 327 -18.39 -4.43 16.80
CA ALA A 327 -19.84 -4.34 16.81
C ALA A 327 -20.36 -3.49 17.97
N ASP A 328 -21.24 -2.54 17.65
CA ASP A 328 -22.00 -1.77 18.65
C ASP A 328 -23.34 -2.44 19.02
N SER A 329 -23.76 -3.45 18.25
CA SER A 329 -25.00 -4.19 18.46
C SER A 329 -24.93 -5.63 17.93
N VAL A 330 -25.80 -6.52 18.40
CA VAL A 330 -25.82 -7.93 17.95
C VAL A 330 -26.15 -8.00 16.46
N GLU A 331 -27.03 -7.12 15.98
CA GLU A 331 -27.41 -7.04 14.57
C GLU A 331 -26.22 -6.66 13.68
N SER A 332 -25.27 -5.86 14.17
CA SER A 332 -24.06 -5.54 13.42
C SER A 332 -23.11 -6.73 13.25
N VAL A 333 -23.12 -7.66 14.21
CA VAL A 333 -22.40 -8.93 14.12
C VAL A 333 -23.03 -9.84 13.07
N THR A 334 -24.36 -9.83 12.94
CA THR A 334 -25.13 -10.73 12.05
C THR A 334 -25.68 -10.04 10.80
N ALA A 335 -25.06 -8.94 10.36
CA ALA A 335 -25.64 -8.01 9.39
C ALA A 335 -25.65 -8.46 7.91
N GLU A 336 -24.86 -9.46 7.52
CA GLU A 336 -24.79 -9.95 6.11
C GLU A 336 -25.82 -11.06 5.84
N LEU A 337 -26.51 -11.54 6.88
CA LEU A 337 -27.73 -12.33 6.76
C LEU A 337 -28.87 -11.45 6.24
N ASP A 338 -28.91 -11.26 4.93
CA ASP A 338 -30.14 -10.89 4.25
C ASP A 338 -31.22 -11.93 4.63
N SER A 339 -32.39 -11.42 5.00
CA SER A 339 -33.48 -12.07 5.75
C SER A 339 -34.16 -13.32 5.13
N GLU A 340 -33.42 -14.19 4.43
CA GLU A 340 -33.90 -15.37 3.70
C GLU A 340 -33.49 -16.71 4.34
N ILE A 341 -33.28 -16.78 5.66
CA ILE A 341 -33.27 -18.06 6.36
C ILE A 341 -34.73 -18.44 6.66
N ASP A 342 -35.22 -19.47 5.97
CA ASP A 342 -36.47 -20.20 6.26
C ASP A 342 -37.78 -19.39 6.32
N GLY A 343 -37.87 -18.24 5.63
CA GLY A 343 -39.14 -17.50 5.48
C GLY A 343 -39.74 -16.97 6.79
N ASP A 344 -38.98 -17.01 7.88
CA ASP A 344 -39.35 -16.46 9.18
C ASP A 344 -38.44 -15.27 9.50
N ARG A 345 -38.98 -14.05 9.41
CA ARG A 345 -38.33 -12.85 9.91
C ARG A 345 -38.32 -12.92 11.44
N SER A 346 -37.43 -13.74 11.99
CA SER A 346 -37.14 -13.75 13.41
C SER A 346 -36.09 -12.67 13.69
N ASP A 347 -36.41 -11.80 14.65
CA ASP A 347 -35.44 -10.86 15.20
C ASP A 347 -34.31 -11.70 15.84
N PRO A 348 -33.01 -11.47 15.50
CA PRO A 348 -31.90 -12.21 16.10
C PRO A 348 -31.93 -12.18 17.63
N ALA A 349 -32.46 -11.10 18.23
CA ALA A 349 -32.60 -10.96 19.67
C ALA A 349 -33.78 -11.78 20.26
N GLU A 350 -34.73 -12.24 19.44
CA GLU A 350 -35.90 -13.02 19.85
C GLU A 350 -35.83 -14.51 19.45
N ALA A 351 -34.80 -14.91 18.68
CA ALA A 351 -34.57 -16.28 18.26
C ALA A 351 -34.22 -17.21 19.43
N SER A 352 -34.53 -18.51 19.32
CA SER A 352 -34.00 -19.52 20.27
C SER A 352 -32.49 -19.67 20.10
N ILE A 353 -31.76 -20.09 21.15
CA ILE A 353 -30.31 -20.28 21.10
C ILE A 353 -29.86 -21.14 19.90
N ASP A 354 -30.56 -22.25 19.62
CA ASP A 354 -30.22 -23.14 18.48
C ASP A 354 -30.45 -22.51 17.09
N VAL A 355 -31.29 -21.48 17.01
CA VAL A 355 -31.52 -20.73 15.76
C VAL A 355 -30.46 -19.65 15.64
N PHE A 356 -30.19 -18.92 16.71
CA PHE A 356 -29.17 -17.89 16.76
C PHE A 356 -27.76 -18.47 16.49
N ASP A 357 -27.43 -19.62 17.06
CA ASP A 357 -26.16 -20.32 16.80
C ASP A 357 -25.99 -20.67 15.31
N ARG A 358 -27.00 -21.29 14.69
CA ARG A 358 -26.97 -21.58 13.25
C ARG A 358 -26.87 -20.32 12.39
N MET A 359 -27.51 -19.22 12.81
CA MET A 359 -27.40 -17.93 12.12
C MET A 359 -25.97 -17.40 12.18
N VAL A 360 -25.38 -17.32 13.38
CA VAL A 360 -24.02 -16.81 13.56
C VAL A 360 -23.00 -17.70 12.83
N ARG A 361 -23.11 -19.03 12.97
CA ARG A 361 -22.19 -19.95 12.27
C ARG A 361 -22.27 -19.78 10.76
N LYS A 362 -23.49 -19.66 10.21
CA LYS A 362 -23.68 -19.42 8.78
C LYS A 362 -23.13 -18.06 8.32
N GLU A 363 -23.29 -17.00 9.12
CA GLU A 363 -22.77 -15.66 8.82
C GLU A 363 -21.24 -15.64 8.64
N PHE A 364 -20.53 -16.48 9.39
CA PHE A 364 -19.07 -16.56 9.33
C PHE A 364 -18.55 -17.80 8.59
N ASP A 365 -19.40 -18.51 7.87
CA ASP A 365 -19.06 -19.78 7.19
C ASP A 365 -18.41 -20.84 8.11
N LEU A 366 -18.79 -20.85 9.39
CA LEU A 366 -18.35 -21.85 10.36
C LEU A 366 -19.16 -23.15 10.20
N PRO A 367 -18.52 -24.32 10.41
CA PRO A 367 -19.24 -25.59 10.42
C PRO A 367 -20.19 -25.69 11.62
N GLU A 368 -21.16 -26.62 11.53
CA GLU A 368 -22.10 -26.89 12.63
C GLU A 368 -21.39 -27.27 13.94
N GLU A 369 -20.21 -27.90 13.85
CA GLU A 369 -19.33 -28.24 14.96
C GLU A 369 -17.87 -28.12 14.50
N LEU A 370 -17.03 -27.42 15.26
CA LEU A 370 -15.60 -27.30 14.98
C LEU A 370 -14.87 -28.62 15.28
N SER A 371 -13.77 -28.88 14.55
CA SER A 371 -12.95 -30.09 14.75
C SER A 371 -12.25 -30.11 16.11
N ASP A 372 -11.86 -28.93 16.60
CA ASP A 372 -11.19 -28.76 17.88
C ASP A 372 -12.22 -28.56 19.02
N PRO A 373 -12.29 -29.46 20.03
CA PRO A 373 -13.28 -29.35 21.10
C PRO A 373 -13.09 -28.13 22.03
N ALA A 374 -11.87 -27.64 22.18
CA ALA A 374 -11.60 -26.46 23.00
C ALA A 374 -12.09 -25.21 22.27
N ALA A 375 -11.78 -25.08 20.98
CA ALA A 375 -12.30 -24.01 20.13
C ALA A 375 -13.83 -24.03 20.07
N GLU A 376 -14.44 -25.22 19.89
CA GLU A 376 -15.90 -25.40 19.85
C GLU A 376 -16.59 -24.91 21.13
N SER A 377 -16.00 -25.21 22.28
CA SER A 377 -16.52 -24.75 23.58
C SER A 377 -16.50 -23.22 23.67
N VAL A 378 -15.40 -22.58 23.26
CA VAL A 378 -15.25 -21.12 23.31
C VAL A 378 -16.23 -20.43 22.35
N VAL A 379 -16.32 -20.91 21.10
CA VAL A 379 -17.21 -20.34 20.09
C VAL A 379 -18.67 -20.46 20.54
N THR A 380 -19.09 -21.62 21.02
CA THR A 380 -20.45 -21.82 21.54
C THR A 380 -20.76 -20.91 22.73
N GLU A 381 -19.83 -20.75 23.67
CA GLU A 381 -19.99 -19.83 24.82
C GLU A 381 -20.07 -18.36 24.37
N ALA A 382 -19.25 -17.96 23.40
CA ALA A 382 -19.26 -16.63 22.83
C ALA A 382 -20.59 -16.33 22.12
N ILE A 383 -21.11 -17.26 21.33
CA ILE A 383 -22.44 -17.15 20.68
C ILE A 383 -23.55 -17.01 21.73
N GLY A 384 -23.55 -17.84 22.77
CA GLY A 384 -24.53 -17.71 23.87
C GLY A 384 -24.44 -16.35 24.57
N THR A 385 -23.22 -15.85 24.77
CA THR A 385 -22.97 -14.53 25.37
C THR A 385 -23.43 -13.38 24.46
N LEU A 386 -23.28 -13.52 23.14
CA LEU A 386 -23.82 -12.57 22.15
C LEU A 386 -25.34 -12.52 22.19
N GLN A 387 -26.01 -13.66 22.27
CA GLN A 387 -27.48 -13.73 22.34
C GLN A 387 -28.03 -13.00 23.58
N GLU A 388 -27.30 -13.03 24.69
CA GLU A 388 -27.64 -12.29 25.91
C GLU A 388 -27.39 -10.76 25.78
N GLY A 389 -26.92 -10.29 24.62
CA GLY A 389 -26.57 -8.89 24.36
C GLY A 389 -25.26 -8.44 25.01
N ARG A 390 -24.43 -9.37 25.48
CA ARG A 390 -23.15 -9.07 26.17
C ARG A 390 -21.98 -9.06 25.20
N ILE A 391 -22.03 -8.17 24.20
CA ILE A 391 -21.07 -8.12 23.07
C ILE A 391 -19.62 -7.96 23.55
N ASP A 392 -19.34 -7.00 24.44
CA ASP A 392 -17.99 -6.77 24.98
C ASP A 392 -17.40 -8.03 25.65
N ALA A 393 -18.24 -8.80 26.34
CA ALA A 393 -17.81 -10.01 27.03
C ALA A 393 -17.53 -11.14 26.04
N ALA A 394 -18.36 -11.31 25.01
CA ALA A 394 -18.12 -12.27 23.93
C ALA A 394 -16.84 -11.92 23.16
N GLY A 395 -16.66 -10.64 22.80
CA GLY A 395 -15.47 -10.15 22.12
C GLY A 395 -14.20 -10.37 22.94
N SER A 396 -14.24 -10.11 24.25
CA SER A 396 -13.10 -10.35 25.14
C SER A 396 -12.75 -11.84 25.26
N ALA A 397 -13.76 -12.72 25.34
CA ALA A 397 -13.54 -14.16 25.40
C ALA A 397 -12.90 -14.71 24.11
N LEU A 398 -13.39 -14.25 22.95
CA LEU A 398 -12.79 -14.60 21.65
C LEU A 398 -11.37 -14.02 21.53
N GLU A 399 -11.14 -12.79 22.01
CA GLU A 399 -9.84 -12.14 21.96
C GLU A 399 -8.79 -12.90 22.77
N GLU A 400 -9.15 -13.32 23.99
CA GLU A 400 -8.28 -14.06 24.91
C GLU A 400 -7.98 -15.48 24.40
N ALA A 401 -8.96 -16.17 23.81
CA ALA A 401 -8.80 -17.53 23.34
C ALA A 401 -8.06 -17.63 21.99
N PHE A 402 -8.44 -16.80 21.00
CA PHE A 402 -7.95 -16.95 19.64
C PHE A 402 -6.90 -15.90 19.31
N THR A 403 -5.67 -16.15 19.74
CA THR A 403 -4.53 -15.28 19.41
C THR A 403 -3.70 -15.90 18.30
N SER A 404 -3.24 -15.07 17.36
CA SER A 404 -2.37 -15.52 16.27
C SER A 404 -0.95 -14.99 16.50
N PRO A 405 0.12 -15.75 16.16
CA PRO A 405 1.48 -15.22 16.10
C PRO A 405 1.56 -13.92 15.29
N CYS A 406 0.79 -13.80 14.20
CA CYS A 406 0.74 -12.61 13.36
C CYS A 406 0.19 -11.36 14.08
N SER A 407 -0.61 -11.52 15.15
CA SER A 407 -1.12 -10.40 15.95
C SER A 407 -0.16 -9.94 17.05
N GLN A 408 0.85 -10.77 17.37
CA GLN A 408 1.82 -10.55 18.44
C GLN A 408 3.17 -10.10 17.90
N HIS A 409 3.59 -10.64 16.76
CA HIS A 409 4.92 -10.44 16.19
C HIS A 409 4.88 -9.62 14.90
N HIS A 410 5.81 -8.68 14.78
CA HIS A 410 5.93 -7.82 13.63
C HIS A 410 6.97 -8.39 12.65
N PRO A 411 6.60 -8.73 11.40
CA PRO A 411 7.54 -9.29 10.44
C PRO A 411 8.53 -8.24 9.96
N THR A 412 9.83 -8.49 10.13
CA THR A 412 10.91 -7.68 9.55
C THR A 412 11.33 -8.30 8.22
N GLY A 413 11.29 -7.54 7.12
CA GLY A 413 11.46 -8.03 5.74
C GLY A 413 12.44 -9.20 5.58
N TYR A 414 11.90 -10.38 5.31
CA TYR A 414 12.66 -11.60 5.06
C TYR A 414 13.13 -11.61 3.62
N THR A 415 14.41 -11.91 3.38
CA THR A 415 14.95 -12.02 2.02
C THR A 415 14.73 -13.42 1.45
N VAL A 416 14.15 -13.48 0.25
CA VAL A 416 13.94 -14.70 -0.54
C VAL A 416 14.61 -14.50 -1.91
N GLY A 417 15.27 -15.54 -2.41
CA GLY A 417 15.92 -15.50 -3.73
C GLY A 417 16.98 -14.40 -3.87
N ASP A 418 17.01 -13.72 -5.02
CA ASP A 418 17.98 -12.68 -5.35
C ASP A 418 17.47 -11.27 -4.96
N GLY A 419 17.28 -11.03 -3.66
CA GLY A 419 16.94 -9.71 -3.12
C GLY A 419 15.44 -9.36 -3.12
N HIS A 420 14.57 -10.37 -3.12
CA HIS A 420 13.13 -10.19 -2.90
C HIS A 420 12.87 -10.12 -1.39
N GLU A 421 12.36 -9.00 -0.89
CA GLU A 421 12.09 -8.77 0.53
C GLU A 421 10.59 -8.91 0.83
N ILE A 422 10.23 -9.69 1.85
CA ILE A 422 8.83 -10.02 2.18
C ILE A 422 8.58 -9.85 3.67
N ALA A 423 7.61 -9.03 4.05
CA ALA A 423 7.23 -8.82 5.45
C ALA A 423 6.12 -9.80 5.89
N CYS A 424 6.41 -11.11 5.90
CA CYS A 424 5.46 -12.15 6.33
C CYS A 424 6.12 -13.23 7.19
N LEU A 425 5.54 -13.51 8.36
CA LEU A 425 6.06 -14.50 9.32
C LEU A 425 6.15 -15.93 8.76
N ARG A 426 5.45 -16.25 7.67
CA ARG A 426 5.58 -17.55 6.99
C ARG A 426 7.00 -17.79 6.43
N PHE A 427 7.77 -16.71 6.24
CA PHE A 427 9.17 -16.77 5.80
C PHE A 427 10.16 -16.69 6.97
N ASP A 428 9.70 -16.67 8.22
CA ASP A 428 10.56 -16.85 9.39
C ASP A 428 11.17 -18.27 9.39
N GLU A 429 12.37 -18.45 9.94
CA GLU A 429 13.03 -19.77 10.01
C GLU A 429 12.31 -20.75 10.95
N GLY A 430 11.57 -20.25 11.94
CA GLY A 430 10.81 -21.06 12.91
C GLY A 430 9.46 -21.54 12.40
N PHE A 431 9.00 -21.07 11.24
CA PHE A 431 7.70 -21.46 10.69
C PHE A 431 7.73 -22.86 10.08
N ASP A 432 6.81 -23.73 10.49
CA ASP A 432 6.63 -25.06 9.92
C ASP A 432 5.54 -25.03 8.83
N GLU A 433 5.96 -25.18 7.57
CA GLU A 433 5.05 -25.16 6.42
C GLU A 433 4.09 -26.36 6.38
N GLU A 434 4.50 -27.54 6.87
CA GLU A 434 3.64 -28.74 6.87
C GLU A 434 2.57 -28.64 7.95
N ALA A 435 2.92 -28.10 9.13
CA ALA A 435 1.99 -27.87 10.22
C ALA A 435 1.19 -26.57 10.04
N ASN A 436 1.64 -25.65 9.19
CA ASN A 436 1.10 -24.29 9.02
C ASN A 436 1.03 -23.53 10.35
N ALA A 437 2.05 -23.67 11.20
CA ALA A 437 2.09 -23.09 12.54
C ALA A 437 3.54 -22.85 13.00
N PHE A 438 3.68 -22.08 14.08
CA PHE A 438 4.93 -22.03 14.85
C PHE A 438 4.86 -23.01 16.01
N HIS A 439 5.95 -23.74 16.26
CA HIS A 439 6.03 -24.63 17.42
C HIS A 439 6.35 -23.83 18.70
N ALA A 440 5.84 -24.27 19.86
CA ALA A 440 6.05 -23.62 21.17
C ALA A 440 7.53 -23.32 21.46
N ASP A 441 8.38 -24.27 21.05
CA ASP A 441 9.82 -24.26 21.30
C ASP A 441 10.60 -23.43 20.26
N ALA A 442 9.94 -22.91 19.23
CA ALA A 442 10.48 -22.09 18.15
C ALA A 442 9.52 -20.94 17.76
N PRO A 443 9.27 -19.98 18.68
CA PRO A 443 8.43 -18.82 18.37
C PRO A 443 9.07 -17.92 17.30
N PRO A 444 8.28 -17.04 16.63
CA PRO A 444 8.81 -16.10 15.65
C PRO A 444 9.97 -15.28 16.20
N ALA A 445 10.99 -15.03 15.39
CA ALA A 445 12.07 -14.14 15.78
C ALA A 445 11.55 -12.69 15.81
N ASP A 446 11.64 -12.03 16.97
CA ASP A 446 11.45 -10.58 17.03
C ASP A 446 12.69 -9.88 16.44
N GLY A 447 12.67 -9.57 15.13
CA GLY A 447 13.71 -8.78 14.45
C GLY A 447 14.36 -9.47 13.23
N GLU A 448 15.20 -8.71 12.51
CA GLU A 448 15.85 -9.09 11.22
C GLU A 448 16.48 -10.49 11.25
N ALA A 449 15.89 -11.44 10.52
CA ALA A 449 16.44 -12.77 10.28
C ALA A 449 16.74 -12.96 8.78
N ASP A 450 18.02 -13.04 8.45
CA ASP A 450 18.55 -13.33 7.11
C ASP A 450 18.48 -14.84 6.84
N ARG A 451 17.60 -15.29 5.93
CA ARG A 451 17.56 -16.70 5.47
C ARG A 451 18.79 -16.97 4.60
N GLY A 452 19.86 -17.42 5.23
CA GLY A 452 20.98 -18.06 4.54
C GLY A 452 20.56 -19.37 3.87
N ARG A 453 20.36 -19.32 2.55
CA ARG A 453 20.20 -20.44 1.59
C ARG A 453 20.50 -21.86 2.14
N ALA A 454 19.48 -22.69 2.28
CA ALA A 454 19.63 -24.14 2.25
C ALA A 454 19.37 -24.62 0.82
N ASP A 455 20.41 -25.12 0.15
CA ASP A 455 20.28 -25.84 -1.11
C ASP A 455 19.62 -27.21 -0.83
N ASP A 456 18.46 -27.48 -1.45
CA ASP A 456 18.02 -28.83 -1.82
C ASP A 456 17.23 -28.81 -3.14
#